data_AF-A0A3L7J7A6-F1
#
_entry.id   AF-A0A3L7J7A6-F1
#
_cell.length_a   1.000
_cell.length_b   1.000
_cell.length_c   1.000
_cell.angle_alpha   90.00
_cell.angle_beta   90.00
_cell.angle_gamma   90.00
#
_symmetry.space_group_name_H-M   'P 1'
#
loop_
_entity.id
_entity.type
_entity.pdbx_description
1 polymer ?
#
loop_
_entity_poly.entity_id
_entity_poly.type
_entity_poly.pdbx_seq_one_letter_code
_entity_poly.pdbx_strand_id
1 'polypeptide(L)'
;MLDDDTAEYARWNAAAYRAAGVPDEDISPRTVHALRSIGVVVALCVALGVALALLRAGEDSTGISSAQRLVEQFAFTTLAFLVGVGGFLWARQSGHHLTGDQSLSRLLTRADRRQARRWIGGQQHPDPRWLPTLVALARQNQRTILGAAPTYAAVMLLEVSVAISTDVVAIRIFALLAVLLFAAVGVTSVIDFRRAGRFIAAHRLPHRP
;
A
#
# COMPACT_ATOMS: atom_id res chain seq x y z
N MET A 1 39.82 -7.84 0.25
CA MET A 1 38.57 -8.47 -0.21
C MET A 1 37.99 -9.15 1.02
N LEU A 2 36.87 -8.66 1.55
CA LEU A 2 36.22 -9.32 2.69
C LEU A 2 35.67 -10.66 2.19
N ASP A 3 35.79 -11.70 2.99
CA ASP A 3 35.11 -12.97 2.75
C ASP A 3 33.59 -12.72 2.61
N ASP A 4 32.91 -13.46 1.74
CA ASP A 4 31.51 -13.19 1.36
C ASP A 4 30.58 -13.21 2.59
N ASP A 5 30.86 -14.11 3.54
CA ASP A 5 30.18 -14.21 4.83
C ASP A 5 30.38 -12.96 5.70
N THR A 6 31.58 -12.38 5.66
CA THR A 6 31.90 -11.17 6.44
C THR A 6 31.19 -9.94 5.87
N ALA A 7 31.09 -9.86 4.54
CA ALA A 7 30.36 -8.81 3.85
C ALA A 7 28.84 -8.90 4.08
N GLU A 8 28.28 -10.12 4.10
CA GLU A 8 26.89 -10.36 4.49
C GLU A 8 26.63 -9.89 5.93
N TYR A 9 27.47 -10.35 6.87
CA TYR A 9 27.34 -10.01 8.28
C TYR A 9 27.40 -8.49 8.53
N ALA A 10 28.30 -7.79 7.83
CA ALA A 10 28.42 -6.34 7.92
C ALA A 10 27.15 -5.60 7.43
N ARG A 11 26.53 -6.04 6.33
CA ARG A 11 25.29 -5.44 5.81
C ARG A 11 24.11 -5.65 6.76
N TRP A 12 23.95 -6.88 7.25
CA TRP A 12 22.87 -7.21 8.17
C TRP A 12 23.04 -6.53 9.53
N ASN A 13 24.26 -6.39 10.02
CA ASN A 13 24.55 -5.58 11.22
C ASN A 13 24.26 -4.10 11.00
N ALA A 14 24.64 -3.51 9.85
CA ALA A 14 24.30 -2.13 9.53
C ALA A 14 22.77 -1.92 9.50
N ALA A 15 22.04 -2.88 8.95
CA ALA A 15 20.58 -2.89 9.00
C ALA A 15 20.06 -3.04 10.44
N ALA A 16 20.67 -3.89 11.27
CA ALA A 16 20.31 -4.03 12.68
C ALA A 16 20.50 -2.74 13.49
N TYR A 17 21.62 -2.03 13.28
CA TYR A 17 21.88 -0.74 13.92
C TYR A 17 20.85 0.31 13.51
N ARG A 18 20.49 0.38 12.22
CA ARG A 18 19.43 1.28 11.75
C ARG A 18 18.06 0.86 12.29
N ALA A 19 17.81 -0.43 12.48
CA ALA A 19 16.59 -0.97 13.03
C ALA A 19 16.41 -0.60 14.50
N ALA A 20 17.51 -0.53 15.27
CA ALA A 20 17.49 -0.08 16.67
C ALA A 20 17.00 1.37 16.84
N GLY A 21 17.15 2.20 15.80
CA GLY A 21 16.62 3.58 15.78
C GLY A 21 15.18 3.71 15.30
N VAL A 22 14.49 2.62 14.94
CA VAL A 22 13.10 2.68 14.48
C VAL A 22 12.16 2.74 15.69
N PRO A 23 11.41 3.84 15.88
CA PRO A 23 10.52 3.97 17.03
C PRO A 23 9.42 2.91 17.02
N ASP A 24 9.19 2.30 18.18
CA ASP A 24 8.21 1.24 18.42
C ASP A 24 6.79 1.79 18.65
N GLU A 25 6.40 2.75 17.81
CA GLU A 25 5.08 3.36 17.88
C GLU A 25 4.05 2.45 17.20
N ASP A 26 3.18 1.87 18.04
CA ASP A 26 1.98 1.18 17.61
C ASP A 26 0.93 2.20 17.15
N ILE A 27 0.26 1.91 16.03
CA ILE A 27 -0.80 2.76 15.50
C ILE A 27 -1.99 2.71 16.46
N SER A 28 -2.49 3.88 16.87
CA SER A 28 -3.63 3.94 17.79
C SER A 28 -4.86 3.20 17.21
N PRO A 29 -5.63 2.47 18.02
CA PRO A 29 -6.81 1.74 17.55
C PRO A 29 -7.88 2.67 16.94
N ARG A 30 -7.93 3.95 17.37
CA ARG A 30 -8.80 4.98 16.79
C ARG A 30 -8.40 5.30 15.34
N THR A 31 -7.11 5.45 15.08
CA THR A 31 -6.57 5.70 13.74
C THR A 31 -6.84 4.52 12.82
N VAL A 32 -6.67 3.28 13.31
CA VAL A 32 -6.99 2.06 12.54
C VAL A 32 -8.48 2.01 12.18
N HIS A 33 -9.37 2.36 13.12
CA HIS A 33 -10.80 2.37 12.86
C HIS A 33 -11.19 3.42 11.80
N ALA A 34 -10.63 4.64 11.90
CA ALA A 34 -10.84 5.71 10.93
C ALA A 34 -10.31 5.35 9.53
N LEU A 35 -9.10 4.78 9.43
CA LEU A 35 -8.55 4.31 8.16
C LEU A 35 -9.41 3.21 7.54
N ARG A 36 -9.95 2.30 8.37
CA ARG A 36 -10.85 1.26 7.90
C ARG A 36 -12.16 1.83 7.36
N SER A 37 -12.78 2.79 8.04
CA SER A 37 -14.03 3.39 7.57
C SER A 37 -13.83 4.17 6.26
N ILE A 38 -12.76 4.98 6.18
CA ILE A 38 -12.37 5.68 4.95
C ILE A 38 -12.12 4.68 3.82
N GLY A 39 -11.39 3.59 4.10
CA GLY A 39 -11.11 2.55 3.11
C GLY A 39 -12.38 1.87 2.58
N VAL A 40 -13.37 1.61 3.45
CA VAL A 40 -14.67 1.06 3.03
C VAL A 40 -15.43 2.04 2.15
N VAL A 41 -15.47 3.33 2.50
CA VAL A 41 -16.14 4.36 1.70
C VAL A 41 -15.50 4.45 0.32
N VAL A 42 -14.17 4.50 0.24
CA VAL A 42 -13.44 4.53 -1.04
C VAL A 42 -13.75 3.29 -1.88
N ALA A 43 -13.75 2.09 -1.28
CA ALA A 43 -14.06 0.86 -2.00
C ALA A 43 -15.48 0.87 -2.58
N LEU A 44 -16.46 1.36 -1.81
CA LEU A 44 -17.83 1.53 -2.29
C LEU A 44 -17.91 2.56 -3.43
N CYS A 45 -17.22 3.69 -3.31
CA CYS A 45 -17.15 4.70 -4.37
C CYS A 45 -16.57 4.12 -5.66
N VAL A 46 -15.44 3.39 -5.58
CA VAL A 46 -14.85 2.74 -6.76
C VAL A 46 -15.82 1.73 -7.36
N ALA A 47 -16.44 0.86 -6.56
CA ALA A 47 -17.39 -0.13 -7.05
C ALA A 47 -18.59 0.52 -7.76
N LEU A 48 -19.14 1.59 -7.17
CA LEU A 48 -20.22 2.38 -7.77
C LEU A 48 -19.77 3.00 -9.10
N GLY A 49 -18.58 3.60 -9.15
CA GLY A 49 -18.07 4.23 -10.36
C GLY A 49 -17.76 3.24 -11.48
N VAL A 50 -17.26 2.04 -11.15
CA VAL A 50 -17.12 0.93 -12.12
C VAL A 50 -18.48 0.50 -12.64
N ALA A 51 -19.48 0.34 -11.77
CA ALA A 51 -20.84 0.00 -12.19
C ALA A 51 -21.43 1.06 -13.12
N LEU A 52 -21.27 2.35 -12.79
CA LEU A 52 -21.70 3.46 -13.64
C LEU A 52 -20.98 3.44 -14.99
N ALA A 53 -19.66 3.26 -15.02
CA ALA A 53 -18.88 3.18 -16.26
C ALA A 53 -19.34 2.03 -17.17
N LEU A 54 -19.70 0.87 -16.58
CA LEU A 54 -20.22 -0.28 -17.30
C LEU A 54 -21.64 -0.06 -17.82
N LEU A 55 -22.53 0.54 -17.02
CA LEU A 55 -23.89 0.89 -17.45
C LEU A 55 -23.86 1.82 -18.67
N ARG A 56 -22.94 2.80 -18.66
CA ARG A 56 -22.73 3.71 -19.79
C ARG A 56 -22.15 3.06 -21.03
N ALA A 57 -21.60 1.85 -20.96
CA ALA A 57 -21.24 1.07 -22.14
C ALA A 57 -22.45 0.41 -22.81
N GLY A 58 -23.55 0.24 -22.08
CA GLY A 58 -24.81 -0.27 -22.62
C GLY A 58 -25.79 0.82 -23.05
N GLU A 59 -25.65 2.04 -22.55
CA GLU A 59 -26.62 3.16 -22.70
C GLU A 59 -26.30 4.15 -23.84
N ASP A 60 -25.34 3.88 -24.72
CA ASP A 60 -25.04 4.73 -25.90
C ASP A 60 -26.27 4.94 -26.83
N SER A 61 -27.39 4.24 -26.60
CA SER A 61 -28.68 4.40 -27.27
C SER A 61 -29.74 5.26 -26.54
N THR A 62 -29.53 5.69 -25.29
CA THR A 62 -30.57 6.34 -24.45
C THR A 62 -30.11 7.67 -23.84
N GLY A 63 -29.78 8.66 -24.67
CA GLY A 63 -29.97 10.09 -24.36
C GLY A 63 -29.48 10.62 -23.00
N ILE A 64 -28.34 10.15 -22.49
CA ILE A 64 -27.80 10.67 -21.22
C ILE A 64 -27.17 12.03 -21.45
N SER A 65 -27.60 13.01 -20.65
CA SER A 65 -27.11 14.39 -20.76
C SER A 65 -25.62 14.47 -20.45
N SER A 66 -24.88 15.12 -21.34
CA SER A 66 -23.45 15.44 -21.18
C SER A 66 -23.14 16.13 -19.84
N ALA A 67 -24.12 16.85 -19.28
CA ALA A 67 -24.00 17.51 -17.99
C ALA A 67 -23.92 16.51 -16.82
N GLN A 68 -24.69 15.42 -16.84
CA GLN A 68 -24.66 14.41 -15.78
C GLN A 68 -23.30 13.71 -15.72
N ARG A 69 -22.75 13.38 -16.89
CA ARG A 69 -21.43 12.78 -17.02
C ARG A 69 -20.31 13.67 -16.48
N LEU A 70 -20.38 14.98 -16.77
CA LEU A 70 -19.44 15.96 -16.22
C LEU A 70 -19.50 16.04 -14.70
N VAL A 71 -20.71 16.02 -14.12
CA VAL A 71 -20.89 16.03 -12.65
C VAL A 71 -20.30 14.77 -12.01
N GLU A 72 -20.59 13.59 -12.57
CA GLU A 72 -20.03 12.32 -12.10
C GLU A 72 -18.50 12.33 -12.20
N GLN A 73 -17.95 12.72 -13.35
CA GLN A 73 -16.51 12.84 -13.56
C GLN A 73 -15.87 13.77 -12.52
N PHE A 74 -16.46 14.96 -12.32
CA PHE A 74 -15.95 15.95 -11.38
C PHE A 74 -16.01 15.44 -9.93
N ALA A 75 -17.06 14.73 -9.54
CA ALA A 75 -17.19 14.13 -8.22
C ALA A 75 -16.09 13.09 -7.96
N PHE A 76 -15.87 12.16 -8.90
CA PHE A 76 -14.82 11.15 -8.77
C PHE A 76 -13.41 11.75 -8.80
N THR A 77 -13.16 12.73 -9.67
CA THR A 77 -11.87 13.43 -9.73
C THR A 77 -11.59 14.17 -8.42
N THR A 78 -12.57 14.93 -7.92
CA THR A 78 -12.43 15.68 -6.66
C THR A 78 -12.18 14.74 -5.48
N LEU A 79 -12.94 13.64 -5.40
CA LEU A 79 -12.73 12.63 -4.37
C LEU A 79 -11.33 12.01 -4.47
N ALA A 80 -10.85 11.72 -5.68
CA ALA A 80 -9.50 11.21 -5.89
C ALA A 80 -8.43 12.18 -5.39
N PHE A 81 -8.57 13.48 -5.69
CA PHE A 81 -7.65 14.49 -5.16
C PHE A 81 -7.69 14.60 -3.65
N LEU A 82 -8.88 14.58 -3.04
CA LEU A 82 -9.02 14.63 -1.57
C LEU A 82 -8.35 13.42 -0.90
N VAL A 83 -8.60 12.22 -1.43
CA VAL A 83 -8.01 10.98 -0.90
C VAL A 83 -6.50 10.95 -1.15
N GLY A 84 -6.05 11.35 -2.34
CA GLY A 84 -4.64 11.32 -2.73
C GLY A 84 -3.80 12.35 -1.98
N VAL A 85 -4.18 13.63 -2.04
CA VAL A 85 -3.45 14.73 -1.38
C VAL A 85 -3.61 14.64 0.14
N GLY A 86 -4.84 14.49 0.63
CA GLY A 86 -5.11 14.38 2.07
C GLY A 86 -4.44 13.15 2.68
N GLY A 87 -4.50 12.01 1.98
CA GLY A 87 -3.82 10.79 2.40
C GLY A 87 -2.31 10.88 2.35
N PHE A 88 -1.73 11.54 1.34
CA PHE A 88 -0.29 11.78 1.27
C PHE A 88 0.19 12.70 2.41
N LEU A 89 -0.52 13.79 2.68
CA LEU A 89 -0.21 14.69 3.79
C LEU A 89 -0.29 13.96 5.13
N TRP A 90 -1.34 13.16 5.34
CA TRP A 90 -1.47 12.31 6.52
C TRP A 90 -0.30 11.33 6.63
N ALA A 91 0.04 10.61 5.56
CA ALA A 91 1.13 9.63 5.56
C ALA A 91 2.47 10.29 5.88
N ARG A 92 2.71 11.51 5.37
CA ARG A 92 3.90 12.30 5.67
C ARG A 92 3.95 12.77 7.11
N GLN A 93 2.85 13.32 7.65
CA GLN A 93 2.81 13.83 9.02
C GLN A 93 2.90 12.71 10.07
N SER A 94 2.33 11.55 9.77
CA SER A 94 2.30 10.39 10.67
C SER A 94 3.53 9.48 10.56
N GLY A 95 4.54 9.84 9.76
CA GLY A 95 5.75 9.04 9.58
C GLY A 95 5.53 7.71 8.83
N HIS A 96 4.38 7.52 8.19
CA HIS A 96 4.10 6.35 7.35
C HIS A 96 4.70 6.48 5.95
N HIS A 97 5.06 7.70 5.54
CA HIS A 97 5.82 7.95 4.34
C HIS A 97 7.32 7.86 4.60
N LEU A 98 7.92 6.72 4.27
CA LEU A 98 9.35 6.51 4.39
C LEU A 98 10.03 6.93 3.09
N THR A 99 10.86 7.97 3.17
CA THR A 99 11.79 8.28 2.08
C THR A 99 12.82 7.16 1.99
N GLY A 100 13.24 6.82 0.77
CA GLY A 100 14.07 5.63 0.59
C GLY A 100 15.39 5.67 1.36
N ASP A 101 15.92 6.86 1.70
CA ASP A 101 17.13 7.00 2.53
C ASP A 101 16.95 6.44 3.96
N GLN A 102 15.72 6.44 4.45
CA GLN A 102 15.32 5.88 5.75
C GLN A 102 14.99 4.39 5.66
N SER A 103 15.15 3.74 4.50
CA SER A 103 14.79 2.34 4.33
C SER A 103 15.89 1.38 4.75
N LEU A 104 15.55 0.46 5.66
CA LEU A 104 16.39 -0.69 6.01
C LEU A 104 16.68 -1.55 4.77
N SER A 105 15.69 -1.64 3.88
CA SER A 105 15.76 -2.39 2.64
C SER A 105 16.82 -1.90 1.65
N ARG A 106 17.33 -0.66 1.77
CA ARG A 106 18.43 -0.15 0.92
C ARG A 106 19.81 -0.67 1.33
N LEU A 107 19.99 -1.04 2.60
CA LEU A 107 21.24 -1.62 3.10
C LEU A 107 21.38 -3.11 2.71
N LEU A 108 20.25 -3.72 2.33
CA LEU A 108 20.15 -5.13 1.96
C LEU A 108 20.22 -5.31 0.43
N THR A 109 20.92 -6.36 0.00
CA THR A 109 20.96 -6.73 -1.42
C THR A 109 19.60 -7.25 -1.90
N ARG A 110 19.46 -7.49 -3.21
CA ARG A 110 18.24 -8.11 -3.76
C ARG A 110 18.03 -9.53 -3.23
N ALA A 111 19.12 -10.28 -3.00
CA ALA A 111 19.07 -11.63 -2.45
C ALA A 111 18.59 -11.62 -0.99
N ASP A 112 19.22 -10.77 -0.16
CA ASP A 112 18.85 -10.57 1.25
C ASP A 112 17.37 -10.19 1.39
N ARG A 113 16.89 -9.28 0.53
CA ARG A 113 15.47 -8.89 0.52
C ARG A 113 14.54 -10.04 0.14
N ARG A 114 14.91 -10.87 -0.83
CA ARG A 114 14.12 -12.07 -1.20
C ARG A 114 14.10 -13.09 -0.08
N GLN A 115 15.21 -13.27 0.62
CA GLN A 115 15.31 -14.17 1.76
C GLN A 115 14.51 -13.65 2.96
N ALA A 116 14.65 -12.36 3.31
CA ALA A 116 13.85 -11.70 4.33
C ALA A 116 12.34 -11.84 4.08
N ARG A 117 11.90 -11.70 2.82
CA ARG A 117 10.49 -11.94 2.44
C ARG A 117 10.05 -13.38 2.68
N ARG A 118 10.91 -14.37 2.42
CA ARG A 118 10.61 -15.79 2.66
C ARG A 118 10.49 -16.09 4.16
N TRP A 119 11.39 -15.54 4.97
CA TRP A 119 11.34 -15.63 6.43
C TRP A 119 10.10 -14.96 7.01
N ILE A 120 9.85 -13.69 6.67
CA ILE A 120 8.67 -12.94 7.15
C ILE A 120 7.37 -13.59 6.66
N GLY A 121 7.38 -14.14 5.45
CA GLY A 121 6.24 -14.85 4.86
C GLY A 121 5.97 -16.23 5.45
N GLY A 122 6.83 -16.74 6.35
CA GLY A 122 6.71 -18.07 6.94
C GLY A 122 7.03 -19.22 5.98
N GLN A 123 7.67 -18.93 4.84
CA GLN A 123 8.11 -19.96 3.87
C GLN A 123 9.39 -20.66 4.33
N GLN A 124 10.17 -20.02 5.21
CA GLN A 124 11.42 -20.53 5.76
C GLN A 124 11.52 -20.11 7.23
N HIS A 125 12.22 -20.92 8.04
CA HIS A 125 12.50 -20.55 9.43
C HIS A 125 13.48 -19.37 9.48
N PRO A 126 13.16 -18.29 10.23
CA PRO A 126 14.02 -17.13 10.33
C PRO A 126 15.30 -17.46 11.11
N ASP A 127 16.43 -16.92 10.68
CA ASP A 127 17.67 -16.98 11.46
C ASP A 127 17.49 -16.13 12.73
N PRO A 128 17.68 -16.70 13.94
CA PRO A 128 17.59 -15.96 15.20
C PRO A 128 18.51 -14.73 15.27
N ARG A 129 19.67 -14.76 14.59
CA ARG A 129 20.64 -13.67 14.59
C ARG A 129 20.07 -12.38 14.03
N TRP A 130 19.21 -12.49 13.02
CA TRP A 130 18.64 -11.37 12.28
C TRP A 130 17.21 -11.03 12.69
N LEU A 131 16.68 -11.72 13.69
CA LEU A 131 15.30 -11.58 14.13
C LEU A 131 14.90 -10.11 14.45
N PRO A 132 15.71 -9.31 15.18
CA PRO A 132 15.37 -7.91 15.45
C PRO A 132 15.28 -7.08 14.17
N THR A 133 16.21 -7.28 13.23
CA THR A 133 16.23 -6.62 11.92
C THR A 133 15.02 -7.01 11.08
N LEU A 134 14.62 -8.28 11.11
CA LEU A 134 13.45 -8.79 10.38
C LEU A 134 12.15 -8.23 10.95
N VAL A 135 12.02 -8.10 12.27
CA VAL A 135 10.85 -7.47 12.92
C VAL A 135 10.76 -5.99 12.54
N ALA A 136 11.88 -5.26 12.58
CA ALA A 136 11.91 -3.86 12.15
C ALA A 136 11.58 -3.71 10.66
N LEU A 137 12.08 -4.60 9.79
CA LEU A 137 11.76 -4.60 8.37
C LEU A 137 10.26 -4.90 8.13
N ALA A 138 9.68 -5.85 8.87
CA ALA A 138 8.25 -6.17 8.80
C ALA A 138 7.39 -4.96 9.21
N ARG A 139 7.76 -4.25 10.30
CA ARG A 139 7.09 -3.01 10.73
C ARG A 139 7.21 -1.91 9.68
N GLN A 140 8.42 -1.74 9.13
CA GLN A 140 8.66 -0.76 8.07
C GLN A 140 7.79 -1.03 6.85
N ASN A 141 7.67 -2.29 6.44
CA ASN A 141 6.79 -2.69 5.33
C ASN A 141 5.32 -2.38 5.63
N GLN A 142 4.83 -2.69 6.84
CA GLN A 142 3.46 -2.35 7.24
C GLN A 142 3.19 -0.83 7.17
N ARG A 143 4.10 -0.01 7.70
CA ARG A 143 4.00 1.45 7.65
C ARG A 143 3.98 1.97 6.22
N THR A 144 4.87 1.45 5.37
CA THR A 144 4.96 1.84 3.95
C THR A 144 3.68 1.46 3.19
N ILE A 145 3.13 0.27 3.42
CA ILE A 145 1.87 -0.17 2.81
C ILE A 145 0.72 0.75 3.22
N LEU A 146 0.61 1.08 4.51
CA LEU A 146 -0.40 2.01 5.00
C LEU A 146 -0.24 3.42 4.43
N GLY A 147 1.00 3.91 4.33
CA GLY A 147 1.29 5.23 3.76
C GLY A 147 1.01 5.32 2.25
N ALA A 148 1.15 4.22 1.51
CA ALA A 148 0.88 4.16 0.08
C ALA A 148 -0.59 3.91 -0.28
N ALA A 149 -1.38 3.35 0.65
CA ALA A 149 -2.78 2.97 0.41
C ALA A 149 -3.66 4.13 -0.13
N PRO A 150 -3.57 5.38 0.39
CA PRO A 150 -4.36 6.49 -0.14
C PRO A 150 -3.98 6.85 -1.58
N THR A 151 -2.71 6.72 -1.96
CA THR A 151 -2.26 6.97 -3.33
C THR A 151 -2.86 5.94 -4.29
N TYR A 152 -2.85 4.65 -3.92
CA TYR A 152 -3.51 3.61 -4.73
C TYR A 152 -5.01 3.86 -4.89
N ALA A 153 -5.69 4.21 -3.80
CA ALA A 153 -7.10 4.58 -3.82
C ALA A 153 -7.39 5.76 -4.75
N ALA A 154 -6.57 6.82 -4.68
CA ALA A 154 -6.70 7.98 -5.54
C ALA A 154 -6.53 7.64 -7.02
N VAL A 155 -5.53 6.82 -7.36
CA VAL A 155 -5.33 6.38 -8.75
C VAL A 155 -6.54 5.57 -9.25
N MET A 156 -7.07 4.64 -8.45
CA MET A 156 -8.29 3.89 -8.84
C MET A 156 -9.48 4.82 -9.09
N LEU A 157 -9.69 5.83 -8.24
CA LEU A 157 -10.77 6.80 -8.42
C LEU A 157 -10.56 7.69 -9.67
N LEU A 158 -9.32 8.05 -10.00
CA LEU A 158 -9.00 8.77 -11.25
C LEU A 158 -9.28 7.90 -12.48
N GLU A 159 -8.86 6.64 -12.47
CA GLU A 159 -9.13 5.70 -13.57
C GLU A 159 -10.64 5.48 -13.76
N VAL A 160 -11.39 5.36 -12.67
CA VAL A 160 -12.87 5.35 -12.70
C VAL A 160 -13.42 6.63 -13.34
N SER A 161 -12.89 7.80 -12.98
CA SER A 161 -13.30 9.07 -13.56
C SER A 161 -13.02 9.14 -15.08
N VAL A 162 -11.87 8.61 -15.51
CA VAL A 162 -11.53 8.48 -16.94
C VAL A 162 -12.48 7.53 -17.65
N ALA A 163 -12.78 6.37 -17.06
CA ALA A 163 -13.69 5.38 -17.61
C ALA A 163 -15.11 5.94 -17.81
N ILE A 164 -15.59 6.75 -16.87
CA ILE A 164 -16.89 7.44 -16.96
C ILE A 164 -16.87 8.50 -18.05
N SER A 165 -15.78 9.28 -18.17
CA SER A 165 -15.73 10.46 -19.05
C SER A 165 -15.40 10.18 -20.52
N THR A 166 -14.87 9.00 -20.85
CA THR A 166 -14.46 8.67 -22.22
C THR A 166 -15.55 7.97 -23.04
N ASP A 167 -15.76 8.42 -24.28
CA ASP A 167 -16.64 7.76 -25.28
C ASP A 167 -15.93 6.65 -26.04
N VAL A 168 -14.60 6.60 -25.94
CA VAL A 168 -13.81 5.60 -26.65
C VAL A 168 -13.81 4.31 -25.84
N VAL A 169 -14.51 3.29 -26.34
CA VAL A 169 -14.62 1.96 -25.70
C VAL A 169 -13.24 1.40 -25.32
N ALA A 170 -12.24 1.54 -26.18
CA ALA A 170 -10.88 1.08 -25.88
C ALA A 170 -10.29 1.77 -24.64
N ILE A 171 -10.40 3.10 -24.52
CA ILE A 171 -9.90 3.86 -23.37
C ILE A 171 -10.64 3.44 -22.09
N ARG A 172 -11.97 3.25 -22.18
CA ARG A 172 -12.79 2.78 -21.05
C ARG A 172 -12.33 1.41 -20.56
N ILE A 173 -12.12 0.45 -21.47
CA ILE A 173 -11.64 -0.89 -21.13
C ILE A 173 -10.26 -0.81 -20.49
N PHE A 174 -9.33 -0.01 -21.03
CA PHE A 174 -8.00 0.15 -20.45
C PHE A 174 -8.05 0.74 -19.03
N ALA A 175 -8.88 1.76 -18.80
CA ALA A 175 -9.06 2.35 -17.48
C ALA A 175 -9.65 1.35 -16.48
N LEU A 176 -10.67 0.58 -16.87
CA LEU A 176 -11.24 -0.47 -16.00
C LEU A 176 -10.26 -1.61 -15.72
N LEU A 177 -9.44 -2.00 -16.71
CA LEU A 177 -8.34 -2.95 -16.50
C LEU A 177 -7.30 -2.41 -15.52
N ALA A 178 -6.97 -1.12 -15.59
CA ALA A 178 -6.08 -0.49 -14.63
C ALA A 178 -6.67 -0.54 -13.20
N VAL A 179 -7.95 -0.23 -13.03
CA VAL A 179 -8.66 -0.37 -11.73
C VAL A 179 -8.54 -1.80 -11.19
N LEU A 180 -8.75 -2.82 -12.03
CA LEU A 180 -8.61 -4.23 -11.64
C LEU A 180 -7.17 -4.58 -11.23
N LEU A 181 -6.17 -4.09 -11.97
CA LEU A 181 -4.76 -4.29 -11.64
C LEU A 181 -4.42 -3.66 -10.27
N PHE A 182 -4.87 -2.43 -10.03
CA PHE A 182 -4.68 -1.76 -8.74
C PHE A 182 -5.41 -2.48 -7.61
N ALA A 183 -6.60 -3.02 -7.85
CA ALA A 183 -7.30 -3.85 -6.87
C ALA A 183 -6.49 -5.12 -6.53
N ALA A 184 -5.93 -5.80 -7.52
CA ALA A 184 -5.07 -6.97 -7.30
C ALA A 184 -3.81 -6.61 -6.49
N VAL A 185 -3.15 -5.49 -6.82
CA VAL A 185 -2.01 -4.96 -6.05
C VAL A 185 -2.45 -4.63 -4.60
N GLY A 186 -3.63 -4.06 -4.41
CA GLY A 186 -4.21 -3.81 -3.10
C GLY A 186 -4.41 -5.09 -2.28
N VAL A 187 -4.99 -6.13 -2.89
CA VAL A 187 -5.18 -7.45 -2.23
C VAL A 187 -3.85 -8.05 -1.83
N THR A 188 -2.85 -8.07 -2.71
CA THR A 188 -1.51 -8.58 -2.39
C THR A 188 -0.86 -7.79 -1.26
N SER A 189 -1.01 -6.46 -1.25
CA SER A 189 -0.51 -5.59 -0.19
C SER A 189 -1.18 -5.88 1.17
N VAL A 190 -2.49 -6.18 1.19
CA VAL A 190 -3.19 -6.59 2.42
C VAL A 190 -2.68 -7.94 2.93
N ILE A 191 -2.44 -8.90 2.04
CA ILE A 191 -1.87 -10.21 2.41
C ILE A 191 -0.49 -10.01 3.05
N ASP A 192 0.37 -9.21 2.43
CA ASP A 192 1.71 -8.92 2.93
C ASP A 192 1.67 -8.16 4.25
N PHE A 193 0.74 -7.21 4.41
CA PHE A 193 0.49 -6.52 5.67
C PHE A 193 0.13 -7.49 6.80
N ARG A 194 -0.79 -8.44 6.53
CA ARG A 194 -1.19 -9.46 7.52
C ARG A 194 -0.08 -10.44 7.85
N ARG A 195 0.72 -10.86 6.86
CA ARG A 195 1.89 -11.73 7.06
C ARG A 195 2.93 -11.06 7.94
N ALA A 196 3.27 -9.81 7.63
CA ALA A 196 4.17 -9.00 8.45
C ALA A 196 3.64 -8.85 9.89
N GLY A 197 2.34 -8.61 10.06
CA GLY A 197 1.72 -8.48 11.39
C GLY A 197 1.79 -9.76 12.21
N ARG A 198 1.52 -10.91 11.61
CA ARG A 198 1.68 -12.22 12.29
C ARG A 198 3.14 -12.49 12.66
N PHE A 199 4.08 -12.17 11.76
CA PHE A 199 5.51 -12.33 12.04
C PHE A 199 5.93 -11.46 13.23
N ILE A 200 5.50 -10.20 13.28
CA ILE A 200 5.78 -9.30 14.41
C ILE A 200 5.18 -9.86 15.70
N ALA A 201 3.92 -10.29 15.68
CA ALA A 201 3.25 -10.82 16.88
C ALA A 201 3.94 -12.08 17.43
N ALA A 202 4.40 -12.97 16.55
CA ALA A 202 5.10 -14.21 16.93
C ALA A 202 6.51 -13.97 17.49
N HIS A 203 7.15 -12.84 17.16
CA HIS A 203 8.54 -12.54 17.51
C HIS A 203 8.69 -11.23 18.29
N ARG A 204 7.59 -10.72 18.86
CA ARG A 204 7.65 -9.65 19.86
C ARG A 204 8.39 -10.21 21.06
N LEU A 205 9.59 -9.71 21.30
CA LEU A 205 10.27 -9.89 22.57
C LEU A 205 9.31 -9.38 23.67
N PRO A 206 9.15 -10.11 24.79
CA PRO A 206 8.32 -9.64 25.90
C PRO A 206 8.80 -8.23 26.28
N HIS A 207 7.86 -7.29 26.35
CA HIS A 207 8.14 -5.95 26.86
C HIS A 207 8.90 -6.11 28.18
N ARG A 208 10.12 -5.58 28.24
CA ARG A 208 10.74 -5.34 29.54
C ARG A 208 9.80 -4.36 30.27
N PRO A 209 9.37 -4.69 31.50
CA PRO A 209 8.47 -3.86 32.30
C PRO A 209 9.07 -2.47 32.55
#